data_AF-A0A8J3Y4A2-F1
#
_entry.id   AF-A0A8J3Y4A2-F1
#
_cell.length_a   1.000
_cell.length_b   1.000
_cell.length_c   1.000
_cell.angle_alpha   90.00
_cell.angle_beta   90.00
_cell.angle_gamma   90.00
#
_symmetry.space_group_name_H-M   'P 1'
#
loop_
_entity.id
_entity.type
_entity.pdbx_description
1 polymer ?
#
loop_
_entity_poly.entity_id
_entity_poly.type
_entity_poly.pdbx_seq_one_letter_code
_entity_poly.pdbx_strand_id
1 'polypeptide(L)'
;MTAPVRHDHETAAACPWCIDGFTPDGIHPDLGEIYRMCPTQMWCDTCADLSVFPAVFQRPADLAVALLCHGLAAVYCPTCVGVTAVFPLTNDGGIR
;
A
#
# COMPACT_ATOMS: atom_id res chain seq x y z
N MET A 1 9.51 -19.72 17.88
CA MET A 1 8.32 -18.90 17.60
C MET A 1 8.71 -17.47 17.89
N THR A 2 9.08 -16.71 16.85
CA THR A 2 9.56 -15.34 17.00
C THR A 2 8.37 -14.41 16.89
N ALA A 3 8.09 -13.62 17.93
CA ALA A 3 7.01 -12.64 17.91
C ALA A 3 7.29 -11.58 16.83
N PRO A 4 6.26 -11.03 16.16
CA PRO A 4 6.44 -9.88 15.28
C PRO A 4 6.97 -8.72 16.11
N VAL A 5 8.11 -8.16 15.71
CA VAL A 5 8.70 -7.00 16.37
C VAL A 5 7.76 -5.83 16.12
N ARG A 6 6.88 -5.53 17.08
CA ARG A 6 6.22 -4.23 17.13
C ARG A 6 7.33 -3.18 17.28
N HIS A 7 7.38 -2.25 16.36
CA HIS A 7 8.31 -1.12 16.41
C HIS A 7 7.58 0.01 17.10
N ASP A 8 7.82 0.11 18.40
CA ASP A 8 7.10 0.95 19.33
C ASP A 8 7.51 2.42 19.14
N HIS A 9 6.72 3.14 18.35
CA HIS A 9 6.11 4.46 18.60
C HIS A 9 6.84 5.67 19.23
N GLU A 10 8.07 5.61 19.75
CA GLU A 10 8.56 6.71 20.62
C GLU A 10 9.50 7.76 20.00
N THR A 11 10.11 7.58 18.82
CA THR A 11 10.94 8.66 18.22
C THR A 11 11.02 8.62 16.69
N ALA A 12 10.05 9.25 16.02
CA ALA A 12 9.89 9.26 14.56
C ALA A 12 10.95 10.03 13.76
N ALA A 13 11.76 10.89 14.38
CA ALA A 13 12.80 11.64 13.68
C ALA A 13 14.07 10.81 13.37
N ALA A 14 14.17 9.58 13.89
CA ALA A 14 15.43 8.83 13.95
C ALA A 14 15.35 7.40 13.40
N CYS A 15 14.37 7.06 12.55
CA CYS A 15 14.41 5.77 11.86
C CYS A 15 15.28 5.90 10.60
N PRO A 16 16.52 5.39 10.59
CA PRO A 16 17.47 5.64 9.49
C PRO A 16 17.06 4.98 8.17
N TRP A 17 16.00 4.17 8.19
CA TRP A 17 15.46 3.43 7.05
C TRP A 17 14.20 4.07 6.46
N CYS A 18 13.71 5.17 7.06
CA CYS A 18 12.56 5.90 6.57
C CYS A 18 12.99 6.96 5.55
N ILE A 19 12.40 6.89 4.37
CA ILE A 19 12.55 7.84 3.27
C ILE A 19 11.22 8.58 3.16
N ASP A 20 11.22 9.86 3.50
CA ASP A 20 10.02 10.72 3.46
C ASP A 20 8.80 10.14 4.20
N GLY A 21 9.02 9.45 5.31
CA GLY A 21 7.97 8.83 6.13
C GLY A 21 7.55 7.42 5.68
N PHE A 22 8.21 6.85 4.68
CA PHE A 22 7.94 5.52 4.15
C PHE A 22 9.16 4.61 4.25
N THR A 23 8.96 3.29 4.27
CA THR A 23 10.04 2.30 4.21
C THR A 23 9.78 1.29 3.09
N PRO A 24 10.81 0.87 2.32
CA PRO A 24 10.65 -0.15 1.29
C PRO A 24 10.13 -1.44 1.91
N ASP A 25 9.15 -2.05 1.24
CA ASP A 25 8.45 -3.24 1.75
C ASP A 25 8.49 -4.44 0.79
N GLY A 26 9.28 -4.32 -0.28
CA GLY A 26 9.49 -5.37 -1.26
C GLY A 26 8.74 -5.11 -2.57
N ILE A 27 8.42 -6.20 -3.27
CA ILE A 27 7.82 -6.16 -4.62
C ILE A 27 6.51 -6.97 -4.58
N HIS A 28 5.39 -6.30 -4.83
CA HIS A 28 4.09 -6.91 -5.03
C HIS A 28 3.95 -7.38 -6.48
N PRO A 29 3.39 -8.57 -6.76
CA PRO A 29 3.28 -9.12 -8.12
C PRO A 29 2.56 -8.18 -9.09
N ASP A 30 1.51 -7.50 -8.62
CA ASP A 30 0.69 -6.61 -9.45
C ASP A 30 1.04 -5.11 -9.33
N LEU A 31 1.71 -4.70 -8.25
CA LEU A 31 1.97 -3.28 -7.95
C LEU A 31 3.43 -2.88 -8.16
N GLY A 32 4.32 -3.86 -8.37
CA GLY A 32 5.76 -3.63 -8.43
C GLY A 32 6.33 -3.31 -7.05
N GLU A 33 7.38 -2.50 -7.01
CA GLU A 33 8.00 -2.03 -5.78
C GLU A 33 6.98 -1.28 -4.91
N ILE A 34 6.89 -1.66 -3.64
CA ILE A 34 5.95 -1.08 -2.68
C ILE A 34 6.68 -0.51 -1.47
N TYR A 35 6.09 0.54 -0.93
CA TYR A 35 6.44 1.13 0.34
C TYR A 35 5.34 0.90 1.38
N ARG A 36 5.71 0.82 2.65
CA ARG A 36 4.79 0.98 3.78
C ARG A 36 5.06 2.29 4.50
N MET A 37 4.04 2.83 5.15
CA MET A 37 4.26 3.92 6.10
C MET A 37 5.19 3.44 7.22
N CYS A 38 6.12 4.29 7.62
CA CYS A 38 6.98 3.97 8.74
C CYS A 38 6.16 3.79 10.02
N PRO A 39 6.50 2.81 10.89
CA PRO A 39 5.76 2.56 12.14
C PRO A 39 5.67 3.76 13.08
N THR A 40 6.55 4.75 12.88
CA THR A 40 6.61 5.97 13.67
C THR A 40 5.70 7.09 13.13
N GLN A 41 5.02 6.87 12.01
CA GLN A 41 4.08 7.81 11.41
C GLN A 41 2.66 7.44 11.80
N MET A 42 1.99 8.28 12.59
CA MET A 42 0.55 8.17 12.86
C MET A 42 -0.25 8.89 11.78
N TRP A 43 -0.26 8.36 10.56
CA TRP A 43 -1.06 8.94 9.47
C TRP A 43 -2.45 8.29 9.38
N CYS A 44 -2.57 6.98 9.60
CA CYS A 44 -3.80 6.27 9.25
C CYS A 44 -4.11 5.03 10.10
N ASP A 45 -4.91 5.22 11.14
CA ASP A 45 -5.42 4.11 11.95
C ASP A 45 -6.55 3.34 11.25
N THR A 46 -7.20 3.95 10.23
CA THR A 46 -8.36 3.39 9.53
C THR A 46 -8.05 2.04 8.87
N CYS A 47 -6.84 1.88 8.32
CA CYS A 47 -6.42 0.63 7.68
C CYS A 47 -5.49 -0.22 8.56
N ALA A 48 -5.29 0.13 9.84
CA ALA A 48 -4.40 -0.58 10.77
C ALA A 48 -3.03 -0.92 10.14
N ASP A 49 -2.44 0.06 9.46
CA ASP A 49 -1.13 -0.07 8.77
C ASP A 49 -1.03 -1.17 7.70
N LEU A 50 -2.18 -1.67 7.19
CA LEU A 50 -2.21 -2.66 6.11
C LEU A 50 -1.93 -2.06 4.73
N SER A 51 -2.05 -0.74 4.59
CA SER A 51 -1.93 -0.09 3.29
C SER A 51 -0.49 -0.06 2.78
N VAL A 52 -0.32 -0.38 1.50
CA VAL A 52 0.93 -0.25 0.76
C VAL A 52 0.84 0.85 -0.29
N PHE A 53 1.98 1.41 -0.67
CA PHE A 53 2.10 2.55 -1.59
C PHE A 53 3.02 2.15 -2.75
N PRO A 54 2.48 1.96 -3.96
CA PRO A 54 3.30 1.59 -5.12
C PRO A 54 4.29 2.71 -5.51
N ALA A 55 5.56 2.36 -5.67
CA ALA A 55 6.64 3.30 -5.95
C ALA A 55 6.51 4.00 -7.31
N VAL A 56 5.97 3.28 -8.29
CA VAL A 56 5.94 3.71 -9.70
C VAL A 56 4.82 4.71 -9.98
N PHE A 57 3.77 4.73 -9.16
CA PHE A 57 2.56 5.50 -9.42
C PHE A 57 2.43 6.69 -8.48
N GLN A 58 2.44 7.89 -9.07
CA GLN A 58 2.34 9.15 -8.33
C GLN A 58 0.90 9.55 -7.99
N ARG A 59 -0.09 9.02 -8.73
CA ARG A 59 -1.51 9.34 -8.55
C ARG A 59 -2.34 8.06 -8.49
N PRO A 60 -3.34 7.97 -7.60
CA PRO A 60 -4.24 6.82 -7.53
C PRO A 60 -4.93 6.50 -8.86
N ALA A 61 -5.28 7.54 -9.64
CA ALA A 61 -5.90 7.38 -10.95
C ALA A 61 -4.99 6.66 -11.95
N ASP A 62 -3.68 6.94 -11.94
CA ASP A 62 -2.74 6.29 -12.86
C ASP A 62 -2.58 4.81 -12.51
N LEU A 63 -2.53 4.48 -11.21
CA LEU A 63 -2.55 3.10 -10.74
C LEU A 63 -3.84 2.39 -11.13
N ALA A 64 -5.00 3.02 -10.93
CA ALA A 64 -6.29 2.42 -11.26
C ALA A 64 -6.39 2.08 -12.76
N VAL A 65 -5.95 2.98 -13.64
CA VAL A 65 -5.91 2.73 -15.09
C VAL A 65 -4.97 1.57 -15.42
N ALA A 66 -3.78 1.53 -14.82
CA ALA A 66 -2.84 0.43 -15.04
C ALA A 66 -3.42 -0.92 -14.62
N LEU A 67 -4.02 -1.00 -13.42
CA LEU A 67 -4.65 -2.23 -12.93
C LEU A 67 -5.82 -2.67 -13.83
N LEU A 68 -6.67 -1.73 -14.27
CA LEU A 68 -7.77 -2.02 -15.17
C LEU A 68 -7.30 -2.62 -16.50
N CYS A 69 -6.18 -2.12 -17.06
CA CYS A 69 -5.58 -2.71 -18.27
C CYS A 69 -5.14 -4.17 -18.08
N HIS A 70 -4.89 -4.59 -16.83
CA HIS A 70 -4.54 -5.96 -16.47
C HIS A 70 -5.74 -6.78 -15.95
N GLY A 71 -6.96 -6.24 -16.01
CA GLY A 71 -8.14 -6.92 -15.47
C GLY A 71 -8.11 -7.01 -13.94
N LEU A 72 -7.50 -6.04 -13.27
CA LEU A 72 -7.38 -5.95 -11.82
C LEU A 72 -8.05 -4.67 -11.30
N ALA A 73 -8.39 -4.67 -10.02
CA ALA A 73 -8.79 -3.49 -9.28
C ALA A 73 -8.13 -3.46 -7.90
N ALA A 74 -7.93 -2.26 -7.37
CA ALA A 74 -7.39 -2.05 -6.03
C ALA A 74 -8.47 -1.55 -5.07
N VAL A 75 -8.39 -2.00 -3.82
CA VAL A 75 -9.10 -1.40 -2.68
C VAL A 75 -8.18 -0.35 -2.07
N TYR A 76 -8.68 0.86 -1.94
CA TYR A 76 -7.97 1.98 -1.33
C TYR A 76 -8.50 2.25 0.07
N CYS A 77 -7.60 2.56 1.01
CA CYS A 77 -8.02 3.15 2.27
C CYS A 77 -8.60 4.54 2.01
N PRO A 78 -9.79 4.88 2.53
CA PRO A 78 -10.40 6.20 2.30
C PRO A 78 -9.65 7.35 2.98
N THR A 79 -8.77 7.06 3.95
CA THR A 79 -8.05 8.07 4.73
C THR A 79 -6.65 8.34 4.18
N CYS A 80 -5.84 7.31 3.95
CA CYS A 80 -4.46 7.48 3.44
C CYS A 80 -4.32 7.25 1.93
N VAL A 81 -5.36 6.72 1.27
CA VAL A 81 -5.34 6.40 -0.16
C VAL A 81 -4.29 5.33 -0.54
N GLY A 82 -3.70 4.65 0.45
CA GLY A 82 -2.86 3.48 0.20
C GLY A 82 -3.70 2.26 -0.19
N VAL A 83 -3.08 1.34 -0.93
CA VAL A 83 -3.72 0.12 -1.42
C VAL A 83 -3.75 -0.92 -0.31
N THR A 84 -4.93 -1.43 0.04
CA THR A 84 -5.08 -2.48 1.07
C THR A 84 -5.31 -3.87 0.48
N ALA A 85 -5.73 -3.95 -0.78
CA ALA A 85 -5.90 -5.19 -1.53
C ALA A 85 -5.90 -4.95 -3.03
N VAL A 86 -5.51 -5.97 -3.81
CA VAL A 86 -5.69 -6.03 -5.26
C VAL A 86 -6.47 -7.31 -5.57
N PHE A 87 -7.44 -7.22 -6.48
CA PHE A 87 -8.27 -8.36 -6.84
C PHE A 87 -8.54 -8.40 -8.35
N PRO A 88 -8.70 -9.60 -8.93
CA PRO A 88 -9.08 -9.73 -10.33
C PRO A 88 -10.52 -9.25 -10.54
N LEU A 89 -10.70 -8.51 -11.63
CA LEU A 89 -12.02 -8.23 -12.18
C LEU A 89 -12.42 -9.46 -12.99
N THR A 90 -13.14 -10.40 -12.36
CA THR A 90 -13.79 -11.45 -13.11
C THR A 90 -14.94 -10.84 -13.90
N ASN A 91 -14.81 -10.82 -15.22
CA ASN A 91 -15.90 -10.49 -16.14
C ASN A 91 -16.93 -11.64 -16.21
N ASP A 92 -17.32 -12.22 -15.09
CA ASP A 92 -18.37 -13.26 -15.04
C ASP A 92 -19.77 -12.65 -15.26
N GLY A 93 -19.89 -11.33 -15.22
CA GLY A 93 -21.11 -10.56 -15.45
C GLY A 93 -21.19 -9.94 -16.84
N GLY A 94 -20.91 -10.70 -17.89
CA GLY A 94 -20.95 -10.23 -19.27
C GLY A 94 -22.12 -9.28 -19.55
N ILE A 95 -21.80 -8.05 -19.97
CA ILE A 95 -22.70 -7.29 -20.83
C ILE A 95 -22.44 -7.83 -22.23
N ARG A 96 -23.26 -8.79 -22.64
CA ARG A 96 -23.51 -9.09 -24.05
C ARG A 96 -24.50 -8.08 -24.60
#